data_AF-A0A1H7QP05-F1
#
_entry.id   AF-A0A1H7QP05-F1
#
_cell.length_a   1.000
_cell.length_b   1.000
_cell.length_c   1.000
_cell.angle_alpha   90.00
_cell.angle_beta   90.00
_cell.angle_gamma   90.00
#
_symmetry.space_group_name_H-M   'P 1'
#
loop_
_entity.id
_entity.type
_entity.pdbx_description
1 polymer ?
#
loop_
_entity_poly.entity_id
_entity_poly.type
_entity_poly.pdbx_seq_one_letter_code
_entity_poly.pdbx_strand_id
1 'polypeptide(L)' 'MLKRIRQPAQASNFVSAALIVTEECEGGMVDIHDCRSVVLAPEDARRWMDSETPVEEASHIAHSRSLPTEEFV' A
#
# COMPACT_ATOMS: atom_id res chain seq x y z
N MET A 1 -6.80 49.49 -24.55
CA MET A 1 -7.84 48.50 -24.22
C MET A 1 -7.40 47.15 -24.81
N LEU A 2 -6.82 46.24 -24.02
CA LEU A 2 -6.31 44.94 -24.50
C LEU A 2 -7.23 43.82 -23.98
N LYS A 3 -7.90 43.12 -24.90
CA LYS A 3 -8.77 41.98 -24.57
C LYS A 3 -7.88 40.77 -24.25
N ARG A 4 -7.76 40.42 -22.97
CA ARG A 4 -7.10 39.20 -22.49
C ARG A 4 -7.99 38.01 -22.79
N ILE A 5 -7.70 37.27 -23.86
CA ILE A 5 -8.35 35.99 -24.19
C ILE A 5 -7.97 35.01 -23.07
N ARG A 6 -8.93 34.56 -22.26
CA ARG A 6 -8.71 33.46 -21.31
C ARG A 6 -8.67 32.16 -22.13
N GLN A 7 -7.55 31.46 -22.11
CA GLN A 7 -7.52 30.05 -22.52
C GLN A 7 -8.38 29.23 -21.55
N PRO A 8 -9.21 28.29 -22.03
CA PRO A 8 -9.91 27.38 -21.13
C PRO A 8 -8.86 26.53 -20.41
N ALA A 9 -8.95 26.47 -19.09
CA ALA A 9 -8.13 25.57 -18.29
C ALA A 9 -8.38 24.15 -18.78
N GLN A 10 -7.35 23.50 -19.32
CA GLN A 10 -7.37 22.07 -19.60
C GLN A 10 -7.49 21.37 -18.25
N ALA A 11 -8.63 20.74 -17.99
CA ALA A 11 -8.78 19.88 -16.83
C ALA A 11 -7.86 18.66 -17.04
N SER A 12 -6.74 18.64 -16.32
CA SER A 12 -5.87 17.48 -16.23
C SER A 12 -6.64 16.36 -15.53
N ASN A 13 -7.02 15.31 -16.27
CA ASN A 13 -7.55 14.09 -15.67
C ASN A 13 -6.39 13.32 -15.04
N PHE A 14 -6.14 13.54 -13.75
CA PHE A 14 -5.17 12.77 -12.99
C PHE A 14 -5.80 11.46 -12.52
N VAL A 15 -5.18 10.33 -12.86
CA VAL A 15 -5.58 9.00 -12.39
C VAL A 15 -4.50 8.51 -11.42
N SER A 16 -4.90 8.12 -10.22
CA SER A 16 -4.04 7.49 -9.23
C SER A 16 -4.37 6.00 -9.12
N ALA A 17 -3.34 5.17 -9.01
CA ALA A 17 -3.46 3.74 -8.76
C ALA A 17 -2.66 3.35 -7.51
N ALA A 18 -3.06 2.26 -6.86
CA ALA A 18 -2.37 1.66 -5.73
C ALA A 18 -2.14 0.17 -6.02
N LEU A 19 -1.13 -0.40 -5.37
CA LEU A 19 -0.78 -1.82 -5.43
C LEU A 19 -0.97 -2.46 -4.06
N ILE A 20 -1.26 -3.76 -4.04
CA ILE A 20 -1.29 -4.56 -2.82
C ILE A 20 0.05 -5.30 -2.71
N VAL A 21 0.68 -5.20 -1.54
CA VAL A 21 1.92 -5.93 -1.24
C VAL A 21 1.55 -7.36 -0.84
N THR A 22 2.30 -8.33 -1.38
CA THR A 22 2.06 -9.75 -1.17
C THR A 22 3.33 -10.48 -0.77
N GLU A 23 3.16 -11.63 -0.12
CA GLU A 23 4.20 -12.57 0.31
C GLU A 23 3.80 -14.01 -0.07
N GLU A 24 4.71 -14.96 0.11
CA GLU A 24 4.44 -16.39 -0.15
C GLU A 24 3.31 -16.90 0.74
N CYS A 25 2.44 -17.77 0.21
CA CYS A 25 1.40 -18.39 1.02
C CYS A 25 1.97 -19.32 2.09
N GLU A 26 1.33 -19.33 3.26
CA GLU A 26 1.64 -20.21 4.38
C GLU A 26 0.57 -21.29 4.54
N GLY A 27 0.90 -22.38 5.24
CA GLY A 27 -0.07 -23.40 5.61
C GLY A 27 -1.16 -22.85 6.52
N GLY A 28 -2.38 -23.40 6.44
CA GLY A 28 -3.53 -22.94 7.23
C GLY A 28 -4.49 -22.03 6.46
N MET A 29 -4.12 -21.58 5.26
CA MET A 29 -5.05 -20.89 4.35
C MET A 29 -6.03 -21.87 3.70
N VAL A 30 -7.33 -21.54 3.70
CA VAL A 30 -8.40 -22.37 3.15
C VAL A 30 -8.32 -22.48 1.61
N ASP A 31 -7.74 -21.47 0.97
CA ASP A 31 -7.49 -21.41 -0.48
C ASP A 31 -6.03 -21.00 -0.71
N ILE A 32 -5.18 -21.98 -0.99
CA ILE A 32 -3.73 -21.76 -1.17
C ILE A 32 -3.50 -21.41 -2.64
N HIS A 33 -3.34 -20.13 -2.90
CA HIS A 33 -2.78 -19.61 -4.14
C HIS A 33 -1.26 -19.38 -3.99
N ASP A 34 -0.58 -18.93 -5.03
CA ASP A 34 0.88 -18.75 -4.97
C ASP A 34 1.32 -17.63 -4.00
N CYS A 35 0.44 -16.65 -3.72
CA CYS A 35 0.75 -15.52 -2.83
C CYS A 35 -0.45 -15.12 -1.94
N ARG A 36 -0.15 -14.61 -0.74
CA ARG A 36 -1.10 -13.98 0.18
C ARG A 36 -0.80 -12.49 0.35
N SER A 37 -1.76 -11.73 0.83
CA SER A 37 -1.50 -10.32 1.20
C SER A 37 -0.65 -10.23 2.46
N VAL A 38 0.23 -9.22 2.51
CA VAL A 38 0.88 -8.82 3.76
C VAL A 38 -0.15 -8.12 4.65
N VAL A 39 -0.32 -8.62 5.88
CA VAL A 39 -1.31 -8.09 6.84
C VAL A 39 -0.58 -7.54 8.05
N LEU A 40 -0.70 -6.24 8.33
CA LEU A 40 0.04 -5.60 9.42
C LEU A 40 -0.84 -5.36 10.65
N ALA A 41 -0.23 -5.46 11.84
CA ALA A 41 -0.84 -4.96 13.07
C ALA A 41 -1.09 -3.42 12.98
N PRO A 42 -2.06 -2.87 13.72
CA PRO A 42 -2.42 -1.44 13.62
C PRO A 42 -1.26 -0.47 13.85
N GLU A 43 -0.35 -0.79 14.77
CA GLU A 43 0.86 -0.01 15.06
C GLU A 43 1.86 -0.02 13.91
N ASP A 44 2.09 -1.17 13.30
CA ASP A 44 2.99 -1.34 12.16
C ASP A 44 2.41 -0.71 10.90
N ALA A 45 1.10 -0.82 10.67
CA ALA A 45 0.42 -0.15 9.58
C ALA A 45 0.55 1.38 9.69
N ARG A 46 0.40 1.94 10.89
CA ARG A 46 0.57 3.38 11.13
C ARG A 46 2.00 3.82 10.89
N ARG A 47 2.98 3.00 11.30
CA ARG A 47 4.39 3.26 11.06
C ARG A 47 4.74 3.19 9.58
N TRP A 48 4.22 2.21 8.85
CA TRP A 48 4.41 2.07 7.40
C TRP A 48 3.85 3.26 6.60
N MET A 49 2.73 3.83 7.02
CA MET A 49 2.10 4.97 6.34
C MET A 49 2.74 6.33 6.66
N ASP A 50 3.60 6.42 7.67
CA ASP A 50 4.25 7.66 8.06
C ASP A 50 5.33 8.04 7.04
N SER A 51 5.22 9.25 6.46
CA SER A 51 6.17 9.73 5.43
C SER A 51 7.58 9.97 5.97
N GLU A 52 7.72 10.11 7.29
CA GLU A 52 9.02 10.26 7.95
C GLU A 52 9.67 8.91 8.28
N THR A 53 8.96 7.79 8.08
CA THR A 53 9.54 6.45 8.26
C THR A 53 10.59 6.19 7.18
N PRO A 54 11.83 5.83 7.55
CA PRO A 54 12.86 5.47 6.59
C PRO A 54 12.42 4.31 5.70
N VAL A 55 12.83 4.33 4.42
CA VAL A 55 12.46 3.29 3.45
C VAL A 55 12.88 1.91 3.93
N GLU A 56 14.02 1.81 4.62
CA GLU A 56 14.55 0.57 5.18
C GLU A 56 13.65 0.05 6.31
N GLU A 57 13.12 0.94 7.15
CA GLU A 57 12.20 0.58 8.23
C GLU A 57 10.84 0.17 7.66
N ALA A 58 10.32 0.90 6.68
CA ALA A 58 9.10 0.52 5.96
C ALA A 58 9.30 -0.88 5.36
N SER A 59 10.32 -1.08 4.51
CA SER A 59 10.63 -2.38 3.90
C SER A 59 10.71 -3.52 4.92
N HIS A 60 11.36 -3.27 6.06
CA HIS A 60 11.43 -4.23 7.16
C HIS A 60 10.05 -4.57 7.73
N ILE A 61 9.17 -3.59 7.93
CA ILE A 61 7.78 -3.82 8.37
C ILE A 61 7.05 -4.74 7.39
N ALA A 62 7.06 -4.45 6.08
CA ALA A 62 6.35 -5.29 5.12
C ALA A 62 6.94 -6.71 4.99
N HIS A 63 8.25 -6.87 5.16
CA HIS A 63 8.91 -8.16 4.96
C HIS A 63 8.88 -9.06 6.20
N SER A 64 8.77 -8.50 7.40
CA SER A 64 9.00 -9.27 8.63
C SER A 64 7.91 -9.14 9.70
N ARG A 65 6.95 -8.24 9.52
CA ARG A 65 5.89 -7.98 10.50
C ARG A 65 4.48 -8.26 9.97
N SER A 66 4.38 -9.08 8.92
CA SER A 66 3.09 -9.63 8.52
C SER A 66 2.56 -10.56 9.62
N LEU A 67 1.28 -10.43 9.95
CA LEU A 67 0.62 -11.28 10.94
C LEU A 67 0.50 -12.71 10.40
N PRO A 68 0.78 -13.74 11.20
CA PRO A 68 0.74 -15.12 10.74
C PRO A 68 -0.70 -15.59 10.51
N THR A 69 -0.90 -16.64 9.71
CA THR A 69 -2.25 -17.12 9.32
C THR A 69 -3.08 -17.55 10.54
N GLU A 70 -2.42 -18.05 11.58
CA GLU A 70 -3.01 -18.53 12.82
C GLU A 70 -3.73 -17.46 13.65
N GLU A 71 -3.51 -16.17 13.36
CA GLU A 71 -4.28 -15.07 14.00
C GLU A 71 -5.71 -14.93 13.45
N PHE A 72 -6.05 -15.67 12.39
CA PHE A 72 -7.31 -15.51 11.64
C PHE A 72 -8.17 -16.79 11.60
N VAL A 73 -7.84 -17.81 12.39
CA VAL A 73 -8.55 -19.11 12.45
C VAL A 73 -9.69 -19.14 13.48
#